data_AF-A0A415JVU2-F1
#
_entry.id   AF-A0A415JVU2-F1
#
_cell.length_a   1.000
_cell.length_b   1.000
_cell.length_c   1.000
_cell.angle_alpha   90.00
_cell.angle_beta   90.00
_cell.angle_gamma   90.00
#
_symmetry.space_group_name_H-M   'P 1'
#
loop_
_entity.id
_entity.type
_entity.pdbx_description
1 polymer ?
#
loop_
_entity_poly.entity_id
_entity_poly.type
_entity_poly.pdbx_seq_one_letter_code
_entity_poly.pdbx_strand_id
1 'polypeptide(L)'
;MKKIRYFIVSTIVLCMIFASTIVTYAADPYLSFGSKTGNVNVKKYADKYNDTWYGLTSQTYNSSTGYTTKFTIKVNARTISEDATNFNNFAKSTVTHEFGHVFWLCDNPNTSKSSIMKYSRNRNSMTAPQTFDVDNVNAKYD
;
A
#
# COMPACT_ATOMS: atom_id res chain seq x y z
N MET A 1 29.57 4.96 19.33
CA MET A 1 28.41 4.21 18.82
C MET A 1 27.22 5.06 18.35
N LYS A 2 27.02 6.32 18.80
CA LYS A 2 25.93 7.18 18.31
C LYS A 2 26.11 7.70 16.87
N LYS A 3 27.35 7.92 16.41
CA LYS A 3 27.65 8.49 15.08
C LYS A 3 27.37 7.55 13.89
N ILE A 4 27.39 6.24 14.11
CA ILE A 4 27.11 5.21 13.08
C ILE A 4 25.60 5.05 12.83
N ARG A 5 24.77 5.27 13.86
CA ARG A 5 23.29 5.22 13.73
C ARG A 5 22.73 6.41 12.94
N TYR A 6 23.34 7.59 13.07
CA TYR A 6 22.98 8.76 12.25
C TYR A 6 23.29 8.58 10.77
N PHE A 7 24.35 7.83 10.43
CA PHE A 7 24.74 7.61 9.04
C PHE A 7 23.78 6.70 8.28
N ILE A 8 23.14 5.75 8.97
CA ILE A 8 22.16 4.82 8.40
C ILE A 8 20.76 5.46 8.30
N VAL A 9 20.36 6.27 9.28
CA VAL A 9 19.08 7.00 9.23
C VAL A 9 19.13 8.15 8.21
N SER A 10 20.28 8.81 8.07
CA SER A 10 20.46 9.90 7.10
C SER A 10 20.43 9.43 5.64
N THR A 11 20.81 8.19 5.34
CA THR A 11 20.76 7.66 3.97
C THR A 11 19.36 7.17 3.59
N ILE A 12 18.58 6.66 4.53
CA ILE A 12 17.18 6.25 4.28
C ILE A 12 16.26 7.46 4.08
N VAL A 13 16.47 8.55 4.83
CA VAL A 13 15.70 9.81 4.67
C VAL A 13 16.09 10.54 3.37
N LEU A 14 17.35 10.47 2.94
CA LEU A 14 17.81 11.08 1.69
C LEU A 14 17.22 10.37 0.45
N CYS A 15 17.04 9.03 0.50
CA CYS A 15 16.30 8.30 -0.53
C CYS A 15 14.82 8.69 -0.62
N MET A 16 14.20 9.15 0.48
CA MET A 16 12.81 9.64 0.48
C MET A 16 12.68 11.11 0.02
N ILE A 17 13.73 11.92 0.16
CA ILE A 17 13.74 13.34 -0.26
C ILE A 17 14.11 13.50 -1.75
N PHE A 18 14.96 12.64 -2.31
CA PHE A 18 15.16 12.60 -3.78
C PHE A 18 13.98 11.97 -4.53
N ALA A 19 13.12 11.21 -3.85
CA ALA A 19 11.88 10.68 -4.42
C ALA A 19 10.73 11.72 -4.50
N SER A 20 10.90 12.93 -3.95
CA SER A 20 9.84 13.95 -3.87
C SER A 20 10.02 15.16 -4.81
N THR A 21 11.01 15.15 -5.72
CA THR A 21 11.17 16.23 -6.72
C THR A 21 11.31 15.76 -8.18
N ILE A 22 11.04 14.50 -8.47
CA ILE A 22 10.91 14.05 -9.86
C ILE A 22 9.45 14.23 -10.26
N VAL A 23 9.21 15.24 -11.10
CA VAL A 23 8.04 15.30 -11.96
C VAL A 23 7.99 13.97 -12.70
N THR A 24 7.09 13.06 -12.29
CA THR A 24 6.93 11.77 -12.93
C THR A 24 6.28 11.95 -14.30
N TYR A 25 7.11 12.28 -15.29
CA TYR A 25 6.86 11.91 -16.68
C TYR A 25 7.72 10.69 -16.99
N ALA A 26 7.04 9.60 -17.33
CA ALA A 26 7.54 8.36 -17.93
C ALA A 26 8.72 7.69 -17.21
N ALA A 27 8.40 6.75 -16.32
CA ALA A 27 9.34 5.71 -15.93
C ALA A 27 8.61 4.36 -15.89
N ASP A 28 8.43 3.78 -17.08
CA ASP A 28 8.54 2.33 -17.24
C ASP A 28 10.03 1.96 -17.41
N PRO A 29 10.73 1.61 -16.31
CA PRO A 29 11.87 0.72 -16.45
C PRO A 29 11.83 -0.46 -15.47
N TYR A 30 10.66 -0.84 -14.92
CA TYR A 30 10.56 -1.95 -13.96
C TYR A 30 9.56 -3.04 -14.32
N LEU A 31 9.38 -3.33 -15.62
CA LEU A 31 8.88 -4.63 -16.05
C LEU A 31 9.91 -5.31 -16.93
N SER A 32 10.59 -6.32 -16.35
CA SER A 32 11.41 -7.30 -17.09
C SER A 32 10.58 -8.20 -18.04
N PHE A 33 9.29 -7.91 -18.23
CA PHE A 33 8.39 -8.60 -19.15
C PHE A 33 7.39 -7.57 -19.74
N GLY A 34 7.55 -7.20 -21.02
CA GLY A 34 6.59 -6.33 -21.72
C GLY A 34 7.16 -5.66 -22.98
N SER A 35 6.35 -5.55 -24.05
CA SER A 35 6.76 -5.13 -25.40
C SER A 35 6.88 -3.61 -25.58
N LYS A 36 7.95 -3.17 -26.26
CA LYS A 36 8.36 -1.77 -26.50
C LYS A 36 7.50 -0.99 -27.51
N THR A 37 6.41 -1.57 -28.03
CA THR A 37 5.61 -1.01 -29.14
C THR A 37 4.09 -1.23 -29.02
N GLY A 38 3.55 -1.39 -27.81
CA GLY A 38 2.11 -1.61 -27.62
C GLY A 38 1.33 -0.33 -27.30
N ASN A 39 0.20 -0.07 -27.97
CA ASN A 39 -0.91 0.65 -27.33
C ASN A 39 -1.36 -0.18 -26.13
N VAL A 40 -0.79 0.08 -24.95
CA VAL A 40 -1.13 -0.65 -23.73
C VAL A 40 -2.46 -0.10 -23.20
N ASN A 41 -3.56 -0.73 -23.61
CA ASN A 41 -4.80 -0.64 -22.85
C ASN A 41 -4.60 -1.37 -21.53
N VAL A 42 -4.11 -0.65 -20.52
CA VAL A 42 -4.12 -1.13 -19.13
C VAL A 42 -5.58 -1.28 -18.75
N LYS A 43 -6.10 -2.51 -18.76
CA LYS A 43 -7.45 -2.78 -18.25
C LYS A 43 -7.50 -2.27 -16.81
N LYS A 44 -8.38 -1.30 -16.53
CA LYS A 44 -8.74 -0.96 -15.15
C LYS A 44 -9.03 -2.27 -14.43
N TYR A 45 -8.44 -2.48 -13.25
CA TYR A 45 -8.74 -3.61 -12.37
C TYR A 45 -10.26 -3.85 -12.39
N ALA A 46 -10.70 -4.96 -13.00
CA ALA A 46 -12.08 -5.12 -13.49
C ALA A 46 -12.91 -6.10 -12.66
N ASP A 47 -12.32 -6.70 -11.63
CA ASP A 47 -13.01 -7.68 -10.82
C ASP A 47 -14.11 -6.99 -10.02
N LYS A 48 -15.33 -7.43 -10.26
CA LYS A 48 -16.55 -6.93 -9.63
C LYS A 48 -17.12 -8.07 -8.81
N TYR A 49 -17.31 -7.79 -7.52
CA TYR A 49 -17.89 -8.76 -6.60
C TYR A 49 -19.25 -8.23 -6.12
N ASN A 50 -20.18 -9.16 -5.84
CA ASN A 50 -21.48 -8.82 -5.24
C ASN A 50 -21.38 -8.64 -3.71
N ASP A 51 -20.26 -8.09 -3.27
CA ASP A 51 -19.95 -7.79 -1.88
C ASP A 51 -19.87 -6.28 -1.67
N THR A 52 -19.92 -5.86 -0.40
CA THR A 52 -19.87 -4.44 -0.01
C THR A 52 -18.47 -3.93 0.35
N TRP A 53 -17.48 -4.81 0.51
CA TRP A 53 -16.11 -4.39 0.80
C TRP A 53 -15.43 -3.78 -0.42
N TYR A 54 -14.51 -2.84 -0.19
CA TYR A 54 -13.65 -2.28 -1.23
C TYR A 54 -12.46 -3.18 -1.54
N GLY A 55 -11.88 -3.79 -0.51
CA GLY A 55 -10.78 -4.74 -0.58
C GLY A 55 -11.01 -5.87 0.42
N LEU A 56 -10.36 -7.01 0.16
CA LEU A 56 -10.37 -8.14 1.06
C LEU A 56 -9.03 -8.84 1.01
N THR A 57 -8.39 -8.95 2.17
CA THR A 57 -7.18 -9.75 2.37
C THR A 57 -7.53 -11.10 2.96
N SER A 58 -6.94 -12.16 2.40
CA SER A 58 -6.90 -13.49 3.00
C SER A 58 -5.45 -13.94 3.09
N GLN A 59 -5.00 -14.34 4.28
CA GLN A 59 -3.61 -14.73 4.49
C GLN A 59 -3.47 -16.01 5.31
N THR A 60 -2.43 -16.77 5.00
CA THR A 60 -1.91 -17.87 5.81
C THR A 60 -0.60 -17.40 6.41
N TYR A 61 -0.43 -17.64 7.70
CA TYR A 61 0.81 -17.31 8.41
C TYR A 61 1.32 -18.53 9.18
N ASN A 62 2.63 -18.57 9.38
CA ASN A 62 3.24 -19.54 10.27
C ASN A 62 2.92 -19.12 11.72
N SER A 63 2.19 -19.95 12.47
CA SER A 63 1.77 -19.64 13.84
C SER A 63 2.92 -19.56 14.84
N SER A 64 4.06 -20.21 14.56
CA SER A 64 5.24 -20.20 15.43
C SER A 64 6.06 -18.92 15.27
N THR A 65 6.15 -18.38 14.06
CA THR A 65 6.89 -17.14 13.78
C THR A 65 6.00 -15.91 13.70
N GLY A 66 4.69 -16.10 13.52
CA GLY A 66 3.74 -15.03 13.26
C GLY A 66 4.04 -14.28 11.96
N TYR A 67 4.57 -14.95 10.94
CA TYR A 67 4.86 -14.34 9.63
C TYR A 67 4.00 -14.93 8.52
N THR A 68 3.50 -14.05 7.65
CA THR A 68 2.68 -14.41 6.50
C THR A 68 3.49 -15.20 5.47
N THR A 69 2.97 -16.36 5.07
CA THR A 69 3.61 -17.27 4.11
C THR A 69 2.87 -17.29 2.77
N LYS A 70 1.58 -16.94 2.76
CA LYS A 70 0.77 -16.81 1.55
C LYS A 70 -0.33 -15.79 1.78
N PHE A 71 -0.65 -15.00 0.78
CA PHE A 71 -1.78 -14.08 0.84
C PHE A 71 -2.45 -13.91 -0.52
N THR A 72 -3.71 -13.49 -0.48
CA THR A 72 -4.50 -13.05 -1.64
C THR A 72 -5.17 -11.73 -1.27
N ILE A 73 -5.08 -10.76 -2.16
CA ILE A 73 -5.83 -9.49 -2.05
C ILE A 73 -6.83 -9.44 -3.19
N LYS A 74 -8.09 -9.18 -2.86
CA LYS A 74 -9.15 -8.86 -3.82
C LYS A 74 -9.48 -7.37 -3.74
N VAL A 75 -9.81 -6.77 -4.86
CA VAL A 75 -10.22 -5.36 -4.97
C VAL A 75 -11.53 -5.30 -5.73
N ASN A 76 -12.55 -4.70 -5.14
CA ASN A 76 -13.88 -4.65 -5.71
C ASN A 76 -14.07 -3.37 -6.53
N ALA A 77 -13.84 -3.47 -7.83
CA ALA A 77 -13.96 -2.34 -8.74
C ALA A 77 -15.40 -1.80 -8.82
N ARG A 78 -16.41 -2.64 -8.53
CA ARG A 78 -17.83 -2.22 -8.52
C ARG A 78 -18.06 -1.19 -7.41
N THR A 79 -17.86 -1.59 -6.16
CA THR A 79 -18.11 -0.75 -4.99
C THR A 79 -17.18 0.49 -4.98
N ILE A 80 -15.93 0.34 -5.42
CA ILE A 80 -15.04 1.51 -5.56
C ILE A 80 -15.56 2.49 -6.60
N SER A 81 -16.08 2.02 -7.74
CA SER A 81 -16.61 2.93 -8.79
C SER A 81 -17.87 3.67 -8.35
N GLU A 82 -18.65 3.09 -7.44
CA GLU A 82 -19.86 3.70 -6.88
C GLU A 82 -19.50 4.87 -5.94
N ASP A 83 -18.41 4.75 -5.15
CA ASP A 83 -18.08 5.70 -4.08
C ASP A 83 -16.90 6.65 -4.39
N ALA A 84 -16.04 6.28 -5.34
CA ALA A 84 -14.81 7.03 -5.60
C ALA A 84 -15.04 8.24 -6.50
N THR A 85 -14.57 9.40 -6.07
CA THR A 85 -14.40 10.58 -6.95
C THR A 85 -13.09 10.51 -7.73
N ASN A 86 -12.10 9.77 -7.22
CA ASN A 86 -10.88 9.40 -7.93
C ASN A 86 -10.63 7.89 -7.78
N PHE A 87 -11.14 7.12 -8.75
CA PHE A 87 -11.04 5.66 -8.76
C PHE A 87 -9.62 5.15 -8.57
N ASN A 88 -8.63 5.74 -9.24
CA ASN A 88 -7.25 5.25 -9.22
C ASN A 88 -6.63 5.42 -7.82
N ASN A 89 -6.82 6.57 -7.19
CA ASN A 89 -6.34 6.80 -5.84
C ASN A 89 -7.10 5.94 -4.83
N PHE A 90 -8.41 5.81 -4.98
CA PHE A 90 -9.23 4.99 -4.10
C PHE A 90 -8.79 3.52 -4.16
N ALA A 91 -8.63 2.96 -5.36
CA ALA A 91 -8.13 1.60 -5.55
C ALA A 91 -6.73 1.42 -4.96
N LYS A 92 -5.81 2.36 -5.19
CA LYS A 92 -4.46 2.33 -4.62
C LYS A 92 -4.47 2.40 -3.09
N SER A 93 -5.32 3.26 -2.51
CA SER A 93 -5.52 3.39 -1.06
C SER A 93 -6.08 2.10 -0.45
N THR A 94 -7.04 1.47 -1.12
CA THR A 94 -7.60 0.18 -0.73
C THR A 94 -6.52 -0.90 -0.76
N VAL A 95 -5.80 -1.07 -1.86
CA VAL A 95 -4.73 -2.07 -1.95
C VAL A 95 -3.65 -1.85 -0.90
N THR A 96 -3.25 -0.59 -0.65
CA THR A 96 -2.23 -0.27 0.36
C THR A 96 -2.70 -0.65 1.77
N HIS A 97 -3.97 -0.44 2.08
CA HIS A 97 -4.59 -0.89 3.33
C HIS A 97 -4.60 -2.42 3.44
N GLU A 98 -5.03 -3.13 2.39
CA GLU A 98 -5.01 -4.59 2.36
C GLU A 98 -3.60 -5.17 2.56
N PHE A 99 -2.57 -4.55 1.95
CA PHE A 99 -1.17 -4.90 2.21
C PHE A 99 -0.75 -4.66 3.66
N GLY A 100 -1.32 -3.65 4.34
CA GLY A 100 -1.06 -3.44 5.76
C GLY A 100 -1.39 -4.67 6.61
N HIS A 101 -2.48 -5.39 6.30
CA HIS A 101 -2.82 -6.65 6.98
C HIS A 101 -1.80 -7.76 6.73
N VAL A 102 -1.25 -7.81 5.51
CA VAL A 102 -0.16 -8.75 5.16
C VAL A 102 1.07 -8.48 6.04
N PHE A 103 1.33 -7.22 6.36
CA PHE A 103 2.40 -6.78 7.27
C PHE A 103 1.94 -6.62 8.73
N TRP A 104 0.92 -7.36 9.16
CA TRP A 104 0.48 -7.44 10.56
C TRP A 104 -0.08 -6.16 11.17
N LEU A 105 -0.44 -5.17 10.37
CA LEU A 105 -1.18 -4.00 10.86
C LEU A 105 -2.65 -4.37 11.09
N CYS A 106 -3.15 -3.99 12.28
CA CYS A 106 -4.55 -4.20 12.63
C CYS A 106 -5.48 -3.30 11.81
N ASP A 107 -6.68 -3.80 11.55
CA ASP A 107 -7.71 -3.03 10.90
C ASP A 107 -8.28 -1.95 11.83
N ASN A 108 -8.49 -0.75 11.29
CA ASN A 108 -8.99 0.42 11.99
C ASN A 108 -8.38 0.61 13.41
N PRO A 109 -7.06 0.82 13.53
CA PRO A 109 -6.36 0.87 14.82
C PRO A 109 -6.95 1.93 15.76
N ASN A 110 -7.05 1.64 17.05
CA ASN A 110 -7.50 2.61 18.05
C ASN A 110 -6.39 3.62 18.40
N THR A 111 -6.24 4.64 17.55
CA THR A 111 -5.24 5.70 17.66
C THR A 111 -5.81 7.02 17.12
N SER A 112 -5.30 8.15 17.62
CA SER A 112 -5.56 9.48 17.04
C SER A 112 -4.64 9.81 15.86
N LYS A 113 -3.57 9.03 15.65
CA LYS A 113 -2.64 9.21 14.53
C LYS A 113 -3.30 8.87 13.20
N SER A 114 -2.90 9.58 12.16
CA SER A 114 -3.23 9.23 10.76
C SER A 114 -2.67 7.85 10.43
N SER A 115 -3.43 7.04 9.70
CA SER A 115 -3.04 5.69 9.30
C SER A 115 -3.80 5.27 8.04
N ILE A 116 -3.10 4.57 7.13
CA ILE A 116 -3.71 3.93 5.96
C ILE A 116 -4.69 2.81 6.36
N MET A 117 -4.59 2.32 7.60
CA MET A 117 -5.46 1.28 8.17
C MET A 117 -6.79 1.83 8.68
N LYS A 118 -6.98 3.16 8.75
CA LYS A 118 -8.23 3.75 9.23
C LYS A 118 -9.37 3.61 8.23
N TYR A 119 -10.58 3.37 8.77
CA TYR A 119 -11.81 3.44 7.98
C TYR A 119 -12.16 4.87 7.57
N SER A 120 -11.83 5.85 8.42
CA SER A 120 -12.08 7.26 8.19
C SER A 120 -11.10 7.93 7.22
N ARG A 121 -10.09 7.20 6.71
CA ARG A 121 -9.13 7.78 5.77
C ARG A 121 -9.83 8.27 4.50
N ASN A 122 -9.35 9.37 3.95
CA ASN A 122 -9.78 9.80 2.63
C ASN A 122 -9.10 8.94 1.56
N ARG A 123 -9.81 7.92 1.06
CA ARG A 123 -9.29 6.97 0.06
C ARG A 123 -8.98 7.64 -1.28
N ASN A 124 -9.61 8.78 -1.61
CA ASN A 124 -9.36 9.50 -2.86
C ASN A 124 -8.02 10.26 -2.86
N SER A 125 -7.31 10.36 -1.72
CA SER A 125 -6.05 11.11 -1.61
C SER A 125 -4.96 10.40 -0.80
N MET A 126 -5.31 9.67 0.26
CA MET A 126 -4.33 8.96 1.08
C MET A 126 -3.99 7.59 0.47
N THR A 127 -2.94 7.54 -0.34
CA THR A 127 -2.53 6.32 -1.06
C THR A 127 -1.24 5.68 -0.54
N ALA A 128 -0.72 6.14 0.59
CA ALA A 128 0.55 5.69 1.15
C ALA A 128 0.42 5.41 2.65
N PRO A 129 1.21 4.47 3.21
CA PRO A 129 1.33 4.29 4.65
C PRO A 129 1.73 5.59 5.35
N GLN A 130 1.25 5.79 6.55
CA GLN A 130 1.58 6.92 7.40
C GLN A 130 2.69 6.52 8.38
N THR A 131 3.30 7.50 9.07
CA THR A 131 4.35 7.22 10.05
C THR A 131 3.94 6.18 11.09
N PHE A 132 2.68 6.24 11.57
CA PHE A 132 2.15 5.22 12.49
C PHE A 132 2.20 3.81 11.90
N ASP A 133 1.86 3.65 10.63
CA ASP A 133 1.85 2.34 9.96
C ASP A 133 3.29 1.80 9.84
N VAL A 134 4.22 2.65 9.39
CA VAL A 134 5.64 2.29 9.22
C VAL A 134 6.29 1.91 10.56
N ASP A 135 6.06 2.70 11.61
CA ASP A 135 6.61 2.42 12.95
C ASP A 135 6.15 1.06 13.49
N ASN A 136 4.88 0.70 13.27
CA ASN A 136 4.34 -0.58 13.72
C ASN A 136 4.81 -1.77 12.88
N VAL A 137 5.01 -1.58 11.56
CA VAL A 137 5.67 -2.61 10.73
C VAL A 137 7.09 -2.84 11.23
N ASN A 138 7.89 -1.79 11.40
CA ASN A 138 9.26 -1.94 11.89
C ASN A 138 9.30 -2.64 13.26
N ALA A 139 8.45 -2.23 14.20
CA ALA A 139 8.35 -2.88 15.51
C ALA A 139 7.98 -4.37 15.47
N LYS A 140 7.35 -4.85 14.39
CA LYS A 140 7.02 -6.27 14.19
C LYS A 140 8.20 -7.08 13.64
N TYR A 141 9.12 -6.47 12.90
CA TYR A 141 10.18 -7.15 12.15
C TYR A 141 11.61 -6.80 12.59
N ASP A 142 11.79 -5.83 13.50
CA ASP A 142 13.05 -5.51 14.19
C ASP A 142 13.38 -6.51 15.31
#